data_AF-A0ABD3VE93-F1
#
_entry.id   AF-A0ABD3VE93-F1
#
_cell.length_a   1.000
_cell.length_b   1.000
_cell.length_c   1.000
_cell.angle_alpha   90.00
_cell.angle_beta   90.00
_cell.angle_gamma   90.00
#
_symmetry.space_group_name_H-M   'P 1'
#
loop_
_entity.id
_entity.type
_entity.pdbx_description
1 polymer ?
#
loop_
_entity_poly.entity_id
_entity_poly.type
_entity_poly.pdbx_seq_one_letter_code
_entity_poly.pdbx_strand_id
1 'polypeptide(L)'
;MAGICYGFQMMEDVESPNLPFTILRIRFMISPKLVIYDNACNLHNYCLNRDSVFFHETWFLVDRFHWCNHKGYHVGYNVSHYLQYGQLNSQ
;
A
#
# COMPACT_ATOMS: atom_id res chain seq x y z
N MET A 1 2.68 22.43 2.94
CA MET A 1 1.54 21.69 3.55
C MET A 1 2.10 20.79 4.62
N ALA A 2 1.60 20.86 5.85
CA ALA A 2 2.01 19.96 6.93
C ALA A 2 1.24 18.64 6.80
N GLY A 3 1.90 17.50 7.00
CA GLY A 3 1.24 16.20 7.07
C GLY A 3 0.41 16.09 8.36
N ILE A 4 -0.81 15.57 8.26
CA ILE A 4 -1.67 15.28 9.41
C ILE A 4 -1.53 13.79 9.74
N CYS A 5 -1.14 13.47 10.98
CA CYS A 5 -1.10 12.09 11.48
C CYS A 5 -2.44 11.73 12.10
N TYR A 6 -3.19 10.82 11.48
CA TYR A 6 -4.46 10.32 12.00
C TYR A 6 -4.30 9.22 13.06
N GLY A 7 -3.09 8.66 13.18
CA GLY A 7 -2.76 7.61 14.14
C GLY A 7 -1.57 6.79 13.69
N PHE A 8 -0.90 6.14 14.64
CA PHE A 8 0.25 5.29 14.38
C PHE A 8 0.02 3.89 14.97
N GLN A 9 0.80 2.92 14.50
CA GLN A 9 0.88 1.58 15.08
C GLN A 9 2.31 1.10 14.86
N MET A 10 2.92 0.54 15.91
CA MET A 10 4.30 0.05 15.85
C MET A 10 4.30 -1.42 15.41
N MET A 11 5.25 -1.79 14.56
CA MET A 11 5.62 -3.18 14.31
C MET A 11 6.53 -3.63 15.44
N GLU A 12 6.14 -4.67 16.18
CA GLU A 12 6.97 -5.25 17.25
C GLU A 12 7.87 -6.38 16.75
N ASP A 13 7.58 -6.89 15.55
CA ASP A 13 8.29 -7.99 14.88
C ASP A 13 8.79 -7.56 13.49
N VAL A 14 9.43 -8.50 12.78
CA VAL A 14 9.83 -8.34 11.38
C VAL A 14 8.65 -7.94 10.49
N GLU A 15 8.93 -7.15 9.46
CA GLU A 15 7.93 -6.65 8.54
C GLU A 15 7.09 -7.79 7.95
N SER A 16 5.77 -7.69 8.13
CA SER A 16 4.79 -8.68 7.67
C SER A 16 3.59 -7.97 7.07
N PRO A 17 2.98 -8.50 5.98
CA PRO A 17 1.78 -7.91 5.40
C PRO A 17 0.57 -7.96 6.36
N ASN A 18 0.65 -8.74 7.45
CA ASN A 18 -0.42 -8.84 8.43
C ASN A 18 -0.70 -7.52 9.16
N LEU A 19 0.33 -6.76 9.54
CA LEU A 19 0.10 -5.50 10.27
C LEU A 19 -0.57 -4.44 9.39
N PRO A 20 -0.06 -4.14 8.17
CA PRO A 20 -0.76 -3.22 7.26
C PRO A 20 -2.19 -3.69 6.93
N PHE A 21 -2.40 -4.99 6.67
CA PHE A 21 -3.75 -5.54 6.46
C PHE A 21 -4.67 -5.26 7.65
N THR A 22 -4.21 -5.53 8.86
CA THR A 22 -4.98 -5.34 10.09
C THR A 22 -5.35 -3.87 10.25
N ILE A 23 -4.40 -2.95 10.06
CA ILE A 23 -4.65 -1.51 10.11
C ILE A 23 -5.72 -1.10 9.08
N LEU A 24 -5.59 -1.56 7.84
CA LEU A 24 -6.54 -1.25 6.77
C LEU A 24 -7.96 -1.74 7.10
N ARG A 25 -8.09 -2.92 7.72
CA ARG A 25 -9.41 -3.47 8.08
C ARG A 25 -10.03 -2.84 9.33
N ILE A 26 -9.25 -2.52 10.35
CA ILE A 26 -9.80 -1.95 11.59
C ILE A 26 -10.09 -0.45 11.48
N ARG A 27 -9.34 0.29 10.66
CA ARG A 27 -9.49 1.76 10.57
C ARG A 27 -10.45 2.24 9.50
N PHE A 28 -10.73 1.41 8.50
CA PHE A 28 -11.58 1.79 7.38
C PHE A 28 -12.79 0.88 7.24
N MET A 29 -13.98 1.48 7.20
CA MET A 29 -15.22 0.76 6.89
C MET A 29 -15.33 0.40 5.40
N ILE A 30 -14.73 1.22 4.53
CA ILE A 30 -14.63 1.02 3.08
C ILE A 30 -13.16 1.05 2.72
N SER A 31 -12.70 0.12 1.89
CA SER A 31 -11.29 0.05 1.53
C SER A 31 -10.80 1.35 0.89
N PRO A 32 -9.58 1.82 1.22
CA PRO A 32 -8.97 2.92 0.49
C PRO A 32 -8.91 2.62 -1.01
N LYS A 33 -9.15 3.62 -1.86
CA LYS A 33 -9.04 3.45 -3.32
C LYS A 33 -7.60 3.19 -3.79
N LEU A 34 -6.63 3.67 -3.03
CA LEU A 34 -5.22 3.59 -3.34
C LEU A 34 -4.41 3.39 -2.06
N VAL A 35 -3.51 2.42 -2.09
CA VAL A 35 -2.50 2.13 -1.06
C VAL A 35 -1.13 2.19 -1.74
N ILE A 36 -0.29 3.14 -1.32
CA ILE A 36 1.11 3.23 -1.72
C ILE A 36 1.98 2.73 -0.57
N TYR A 37 2.76 1.67 -0.80
CA TYR A 37 3.53 0.98 0.24
C TYR A 37 4.77 0.29 -0.36
N ASP A 38 5.89 0.26 0.35
CA ASP A 38 7.17 -0.29 -0.14
C ASP A 38 7.07 -1.76 -0.59
N ASN A 39 6.29 -2.57 0.13
CA ASN A 39 6.03 -3.98 -0.11
C ASN A 39 4.59 -4.22 -0.60
N ALA A 40 4.05 -3.27 -1.39
CA ALA A 40 2.68 -3.29 -1.86
C ALA A 40 2.31 -4.56 -2.66
N CYS A 41 3.25 -5.16 -3.40
CA CYS A 41 2.98 -6.38 -4.18
C CYS A 41 2.62 -7.57 -3.28
N ASN A 42 3.36 -7.77 -2.19
CA ASN A 42 3.08 -8.82 -1.22
C ASN A 42 1.79 -8.51 -0.45
N LEU A 43 1.62 -7.25 -0.04
CA LEU A 43 0.41 -6.80 0.64
C LEU A 43 -0.85 -6.99 -0.22
N HIS A 44 -0.79 -6.68 -1.51
CA HIS A 44 -1.90 -6.87 -2.44
C HIS A 44 -2.37 -8.33 -2.48
N ASN A 45 -1.43 -9.26 -2.70
CA ASN A 45 -1.73 -10.69 -2.68
C ASN A 45 -2.31 -11.13 -1.34
N TYR A 46 -1.73 -10.65 -0.22
CA TYR A 46 -2.22 -10.97 1.12
C TYR A 46 -3.66 -10.48 1.34
N CYS A 47 -3.95 -9.24 0.96
CA CYS A 47 -5.27 -8.61 1.09
C CYS A 47 -6.32 -9.37 0.28
N LEU A 48 -6.06 -9.67 -1.00
CA LEU A 48 -7.01 -10.41 -1.84
C LEU A 48 -7.25 -11.84 -1.37
N ASN A 49 -6.22 -12.52 -0.86
CA ASN A 49 -6.37 -13.87 -0.33
C ASN A 49 -7.17 -13.93 0.98
N ARG A 50 -7.22 -12.83 1.75
CA ARG A 50 -7.91 -12.77 3.04
C ARG A 50 -9.30 -12.16 2.96
N ASP A 51 -9.47 -11.12 2.16
CA ASP A 51 -10.72 -10.35 2.08
C ASP A 51 -10.86 -9.66 0.71
N SER A 52 -10.97 -10.47 -0.35
CA SER A 52 -11.09 -9.95 -1.72
C SER A 52 -12.29 -9.02 -1.90
N VAL A 53 -13.41 -9.27 -1.22
CA VAL A 53 -14.61 -8.43 -1.31
C VAL A 53 -14.32 -7.03 -0.77
N PHE A 54 -13.62 -6.91 0.36
CA PHE A 54 -13.25 -5.59 0.86
C PHE A 54 -12.27 -4.88 -0.08
N PHE A 55 -11.26 -5.58 -0.62
CA PHE A 55 -10.15 -4.95 -1.36
C PHE A 55 -10.30 -4.95 -2.89
N HIS A 56 -11.40 -5.43 -3.47
CA HIS A 56 -11.54 -5.61 -4.93
C HIS A 56 -11.36 -4.32 -5.76
N GLU A 57 -11.63 -3.14 -5.19
CA GLU A 57 -11.44 -1.84 -5.84
C GLU A 57 -10.18 -1.09 -5.37
N THR A 58 -9.38 -1.71 -4.49
CA THR A 58 -8.17 -1.08 -3.95
C THR A 58 -6.99 -1.24 -4.90
N TRP A 59 -6.37 -0.13 -5.28
CA TRP A 59 -5.12 -0.14 -6.02
C TRP A 59 -3.94 -0.23 -5.06
N PHE A 60 -3.05 -1.18 -5.30
CA PHE A 60 -1.80 -1.34 -4.54
C PHE A 60 -0.62 -0.98 -5.43
N LEU A 61 0.15 0.03 -5.05
CA LEU A 61 1.31 0.50 -5.80
C LEU A 61 2.53 0.61 -4.88
N VAL A 62 3.70 0.32 -5.42
CA VAL A 62 4.98 0.49 -4.74
C VAL A 62 5.39 1.95 -4.86
N ASP A 63 5.86 2.54 -3.75
CA ASP A 63 6.34 3.92 -3.78
C ASP A 63 7.62 4.08 -4.61
N ARG A 64 7.89 5.31 -5.03
CA ARG A 64 8.99 5.59 -5.97
C ARG A 64 10.37 5.31 -5.40
N PHE A 65 10.55 5.51 -4.09
CA PHE A 65 11.84 5.33 -3.44
C PHE A 65 12.22 3.85 -3.38
N HIS A 66 11.23 2.98 -3.15
CA HIS A 66 11.47 1.54 -3.07
C HIS A 66 11.41 0.84 -4.43
N TRP A 67 10.86 1.48 -5.46
CA TRP A 67 10.78 0.88 -6.80
C TRP A 67 12.15 0.56 -7.41
N CYS A 68 13.18 1.39 -7.19
CA CYS A 68 14.49 1.23 -7.83
C CYS A 68 15.18 -0.10 -7.50
N ASN A 69 14.88 -0.67 -6.33
CA ASN A 69 15.43 -1.95 -5.86
C ASN A 69 14.37 -3.07 -5.85
N HIS A 70 13.23 -2.84 -6.47
CA HIS A 70 12.12 -3.77 -6.48
C HIS A 70 12.47 -5.04 -7.28
N LYS A 71 12.15 -6.21 -6.73
CA LYS A 71 12.45 -7.51 -7.33
C LYS A 71 11.18 -8.31 -7.54
N GLY A 72 11.02 -8.88 -8.72
CA GLY A 72 10.18 -10.07 -8.92
C GLY A 72 8.68 -9.84 -9.12
N TYR A 73 8.19 -8.60 -9.26
CA TYR A 73 6.77 -8.36 -9.59
C TYR A 73 6.57 -7.53 -10.87
N HIS A 74 5.32 -7.51 -11.32
CA HIS A 74 4.89 -6.86 -12.54
C HIS A 74 5.09 -5.34 -12.48
N VAL A 75 5.44 -4.74 -13.62
CA VAL A 75 5.66 -3.29 -13.74
C VAL A 75 4.43 -2.43 -13.39
N GLY A 76 3.24 -3.03 -13.41
CA GLY A 76 1.98 -2.39 -13.01
C GLY A 76 1.93 -1.96 -11.55
N TYR A 77 2.84 -2.43 -10.69
CA TYR A 77 2.96 -1.92 -9.32
C TYR A 77 3.75 -0.59 -9.25
N ASN A 78 4.40 -0.15 -10.32
CA ASN A 78 5.16 1.11 -10.31
C ASN A 78 4.23 2.32 -10.28
N VAL A 79 4.20 3.06 -9.17
CA VAL A 79 3.39 4.29 -9.07
C VAL A 79 3.74 5.32 -10.14
N SER A 80 4.98 5.31 -10.66
CA SER A 80 5.45 6.27 -11.66
C SER A 80 4.80 6.10 -13.03
N HIS A 81 4.16 4.96 -13.29
CA HIS A 81 3.43 4.73 -14.55
C HIS A 81 2.06 5.41 -14.58
N TYR A 82 1.60 5.94 -13.44
CA TYR A 82 0.28 6.52 -13.29
C TYR A 82 0.40 8.02 -13.07
N LEU A 83 0.28 8.80 -14.16
CA LEU A 83 0.44 10.26 -14.14
C LEU A 83 -0.52 10.94 -13.15
N GLN A 84 -1.72 10.39 -12.93
CA GLN A 84 -2.66 10.91 -11.95
C GLN A 84 -2.12 10.90 -10.51
N TYR A 85 -1.10 10.10 -10.22
CA TYR A 85 -0.43 10.01 -8.93
C TYR A 85 0.95 10.66 -8.94
N GLY A 86 1.29 11.42 -9.99
CA GLY A 86 2.60 12.06 -10.17
C GLY A 86 3.02 13.02 -9.05
N GLN A 87 2.05 13.61 -8.35
CA GLN A 87 2.28 14.56 -7.25
C GLN A 87 2.25 13.92 -5.85
N LEU A 88 1.97 12.61 -5.74
CA LEU A 88 1.94 11.90 -4.46
C LEU A 88 3.35 11.43 -4.10
N ASN A 89 3.79 11.62 -2.86
CA ASN A 89 5.14 11.18 -2.42
C ASN A 89 6.27 11.64 -3.36
N SER A 90 6.16 12.86 -3.92
CA SER A 90 7.11 13.48 -4.86
C SER A 90 7.97 14.55 -4.19
N GLN A 91 8.37 14.32 -2.94
CA GLN A 91 9.24 15.24 -2.19
C GLN A 91 10.60 15.39 -2.86
#